data_AF-A0A7X3DK00-F1
#
_entry.id   AF-A0A7X3DK00-F1
#
_cell.length_a   1.000
_cell.length_b   1.000
_cell.length_c   1.000
_cell.angle_alpha   90.00
_cell.angle_beta   90.00
_cell.angle_gamma   90.00
#
_symmetry.space_group_name_H-M   'P 1'
#
loop_
_entity.id
_entity.type
_entity.pdbx_description
1 polymer ?
#
loop_
_entity_poly.entity_id
_entity_poly.type
_entity_poly.pdbx_seq_one_letter_code
_entity_poly.pdbx_strand_id
1 'polypeptide(L)'
;MNRTQKKRLFQGLLALGIVLLVLSLLLDGRVPDSLGGMLCGIGSGLLAMAGSTLLNLRHEAKHPEMARQHDIEQKDERNVAIRNRAKAVSGEVLQWNVLAAAWLSIGLDAPLWVPLAATGVFVAKSVLELYLMIRYEREM
;
A
#
# COMPACT_ATOMS: atom_id res chain seq x y z
N MET A 1 4.41 15.44 -15.05
CA MET A 1 3.80 14.38 -15.88
C MET A 1 2.36 14.75 -16.19
N ASN A 2 1.98 14.85 -17.46
CA ASN A 2 0.61 15.26 -17.84
C ASN A 2 -0.43 14.18 -17.45
N ARG A 3 -1.68 14.57 -17.16
CA ARG A 3 -2.76 13.62 -16.74
C ARG A 3 -2.92 12.44 -17.70
N THR A 4 -2.77 12.67 -19.00
CA THR A 4 -2.81 11.64 -20.04
C THR A 4 -1.64 10.66 -19.97
N GLN A 5 -0.42 11.14 -19.70
CA GLN A 5 0.75 10.29 -19.49
C GLN A 5 0.63 9.46 -18.20
N LYS A 6 0.18 10.09 -17.10
CA LYS A 6 -0.07 9.38 -15.84
C LYS A 6 -1.09 8.26 -16.04
N LYS A 7 -2.20 8.54 -16.73
CA LYS A 7 -3.22 7.55 -17.05
C LYS A 7 -2.66 6.38 -17.88
N ARG A 8 -1.87 6.66 -18.92
CA ARG A 8 -1.23 5.62 -19.75
C ARG A 8 -0.25 4.76 -18.95
N LEU A 9 0.56 5.38 -18.09
CA LEU A 9 1.47 4.67 -17.20
C LEU A 9 0.72 3.68 -16.30
N PHE A 10 -0.30 4.15 -15.57
CA PHE A 10 -1.08 3.29 -14.69
C PHE A 10 -1.91 2.24 -15.45
N GLN A 11 -2.36 2.51 -16.67
CA GLN A 11 -2.96 1.48 -17.52
C GLN A 11 -1.94 0.38 -17.89
N GLY A 12 -0.70 0.75 -18.17
CA GLY A 12 0.39 -0.20 -18.40
C GLY A 12 0.70 -1.03 -17.15
N LEU A 13 0.80 -0.41 -15.97
CA LEU A 13 0.99 -1.13 -14.71
C LEU A 13 -0.19 -2.07 -14.40
N LEU A 14 -1.42 -1.65 -14.69
CA LEU A 14 -2.60 -2.50 -14.50
C LEU A 14 -2.56 -3.73 -15.41
N ALA A 15 -2.21 -3.53 -16.69
CA ALA A 15 -2.05 -4.64 -17.63
C ALA A 15 -0.92 -5.59 -17.18
N LEU A 16 0.21 -5.05 -16.72
CA LEU A 16 1.30 -5.85 -16.17
C LEU A 16 0.86 -6.66 -14.93
N GLY A 17 0.12 -6.04 -14.01
CA GLY A 17 -0.43 -6.73 -12.84
C GLY A 17 -1.36 -7.89 -13.21
N ILE A 18 -2.24 -7.69 -14.21
CA ILE A 18 -3.11 -8.75 -14.74
C ILE A 18 -2.29 -9.86 -15.38
N VAL A 19 -1.29 -9.53 -16.19
CA VAL A 19 -0.41 -10.52 -16.83
C VAL A 19 0.31 -11.36 -15.78
N LEU A 20 0.86 -10.74 -14.73
CA LEU A 20 1.54 -11.45 -13.65
C LEU A 20 0.60 -12.38 -12.87
N LEU A 21 -0.65 -11.97 -12.63
CA LEU A 21 -1.66 -12.82 -12.00
C LEU A 21 -2.06 -14.00 -12.87
N VAL A 22 -2.32 -13.76 -14.16
CA VAL A 22 -2.67 -14.81 -15.12
C VAL A 22 -1.49 -15.79 -15.27
N LEU A 23 -0.27 -15.28 -15.30
CA LEU A 23 0.96 -16.07 -15.37
C LEU A 23 1.15 -16.93 -14.10
N SER A 24 0.87 -16.38 -12.92
CA SER A 24 0.85 -17.11 -11.66
C SER A 24 -0.13 -18.30 -11.70
N LEU A 25 -1.34 -18.10 -12.22
CA LEU A 25 -2.35 -19.16 -12.36
C LEU A 25 -2.01 -20.20 -13.45
N LEU A 26 -1.38 -19.78 -14.55
CA LEU A 26 -0.99 -20.67 -15.67
C LEU A 26 0.23 -21.54 -15.35
N LEU A 27 1.10 -21.05 -14.47
CA LEU A 27 2.28 -21.76 -14.00
C LEU A 27 2.02 -22.51 -12.69
N ASP A 28 0.78 -22.49 -12.20
CA ASP A 28 0.37 -23.26 -11.02
C ASP A 28 0.68 -24.75 -11.26
N GLY A 29 1.48 -25.34 -10.36
CA GLY A 29 2.02 -26.70 -10.49
C GLY A 29 3.21 -26.89 -11.44
N ARG A 30 3.67 -25.87 -12.18
CA ARG A 30 4.86 -25.92 -13.06
C ARG A 30 6.08 -25.18 -12.51
N VAL A 31 5.88 -24.24 -11.58
CA VAL A 31 6.93 -23.51 -10.87
C VAL A 31 6.88 -23.80 -9.38
N PRO A 32 7.99 -23.59 -8.64
CA PRO A 32 7.97 -23.60 -7.19
C PRO A 32 6.86 -22.71 -6.63
N ASP A 33 6.13 -23.21 -5.62
CA ASP A 33 5.01 -22.50 -4.98
C ASP A 33 5.39 -21.10 -4.47
N SER A 34 6.65 -20.93 -4.07
CA SER A 34 7.21 -19.64 -3.67
C SER A 34 7.24 -18.59 -4.80
N LEU A 35 7.57 -19.01 -6.03
CA LEU A 35 7.55 -18.14 -7.20
C LEU A 35 6.12 -17.85 -7.65
N GLY A 36 5.24 -18.85 -7.64
CA GLY A 36 3.81 -18.67 -7.92
C GLY A 36 3.17 -17.67 -6.97
N GLY A 37 3.41 -17.81 -5.67
CA GLY A 37 2.94 -16.89 -4.63
C GLY A 37 3.52 -15.49 -4.76
N MET A 38 4.81 -15.35 -5.08
CA MET A 38 5.44 -14.03 -5.29
C MET A 38 4.85 -13.31 -6.51
N LEU A 39 4.64 -14.02 -7.62
CA LEU A 39 4.00 -13.47 -8.82
C LEU A 39 2.56 -13.03 -8.53
N CYS A 40 1.81 -13.82 -7.75
CA CYS A 40 0.46 -13.48 -7.32
C CYS A 40 0.44 -12.23 -6.43
N GLY A 41 1.35 -12.15 -5.45
CA GLY A 41 1.47 -11.01 -4.54
C GLY A 41 1.82 -9.71 -5.27
N ILE A 42 2.83 -9.74 -6.16
CA ILE A 42 3.23 -8.57 -6.95
C ILE A 42 2.12 -8.18 -7.92
N GLY A 43 1.52 -9.15 -8.62
CA GLY A 43 0.46 -8.93 -9.59
C GLY A 43 -0.78 -8.28 -8.97
N SER A 44 -1.24 -8.80 -7.83
CA SER A 44 -2.38 -8.25 -7.08
C SER A 44 -2.08 -6.85 -6.52
N GLY A 45 -0.87 -6.62 -5.98
CA GLY A 45 -0.46 -5.31 -5.49
C GLY A 45 -0.43 -4.24 -6.58
N LEU A 46 0.14 -4.56 -7.76
CA LEU A 46 0.15 -3.68 -8.92
C LEU A 46 -1.27 -3.39 -9.43
N LEU A 47 -2.13 -4.41 -9.48
CA LEU A 47 -3.52 -4.26 -9.93
C LEU A 47 -4.31 -3.35 -8.98
N ALA A 48 -4.22 -3.55 -7.66
CA ALA A 48 -4.90 -2.72 -6.68
C ALA A 48 -4.44 -1.25 -6.72
N MET A 49 -3.12 -1.03 -6.82
CA MET A 49 -2.54 0.31 -6.89
C MET A 49 -2.93 1.04 -8.20
N ALA A 50 -2.80 0.36 -9.33
CA ALA A 50 -3.14 0.94 -10.62
C ALA A 50 -4.64 1.16 -10.78
N GLY A 51 -5.46 0.21 -10.30
CA GLY A 51 -6.91 0.29 -10.30
C GLY A 51 -7.43 1.46 -9.49
N SER A 52 -7.01 1.58 -8.23
CA SER A 52 -7.41 2.71 -7.36
C SER A 52 -7.01 4.06 -7.93
N THR A 53 -5.79 4.17 -8.47
CA THR A 53 -5.31 5.42 -9.09
C THR A 53 -6.11 5.79 -10.34
N LEU A 54 -6.45 4.81 -11.19
CA LEU A 54 -7.26 5.04 -12.38
C LEU A 54 -8.71 5.40 -12.05
N LEU A 55 -9.27 4.80 -11.00
CA LEU A 55 -10.60 5.17 -10.50
C LEU A 55 -10.60 6.61 -9.96
N ASN A 56 -9.60 7.00 -9.17
CA ASN A 56 -9.44 8.37 -8.70
C ASN A 56 -9.33 9.37 -9.86
N LEU A 57 -8.48 9.07 -10.86
CA LEU A 57 -8.35 9.89 -12.08
C LEU A 57 -9.67 10.03 -12.85
N ARG A 58 -10.49 8.97 -12.90
CA ARG A 58 -11.82 9.01 -13.53
C ARG A 58 -12.80 9.83 -12.70
N HIS A 59 -12.75 9.71 -11.38
CA HIS A 59 -13.64 10.43 -10.47
C HIS A 59 -13.35 11.94 -10.50
N GLU A 60 -12.07 12.32 -10.43
CA GLU A 60 -11.61 13.71 -10.59
C GLU A 60 -11.99 14.31 -11.96
N ALA A 61 -11.99 13.50 -13.02
CA ALA A 61 -12.39 13.95 -14.36
C ALA A 61 -13.91 14.16 -14.50
N LYS A 62 -14.73 13.41 -13.73
CA LYS A 62 -16.19 13.55 -13.74
C LYS A 62 -16.69 14.69 -12.85
N HIS A 63 -15.97 14.98 -11.75
CA HIS A 63 -16.35 16.02 -10.80
C HIS A 63 -15.23 17.06 -10.63
N PRO A 64 -15.06 17.98 -11.59
CA PRO A 64 -14.00 18.99 -11.52
C PRO A 64 -14.18 19.99 -10.36
N GLU A 65 -15.40 20.19 -9.87
CA GLU A 65 -15.67 21.04 -8.71
C GLU A 65 -15.16 20.41 -7.40
N MET A 66 -15.37 19.10 -7.23
CA MET A 66 -14.80 18.31 -6.12
C MET A 66 -13.28 18.33 -6.15
N ALA A 67 -12.66 18.31 -7.32
CA ALA A 67 -11.20 18.38 -7.45
C ALA A 67 -10.64 19.73 -6.97
N ARG A 68 -11.35 20.84 -7.21
CA ARG A 68 -10.96 22.17 -6.70
C ARG A 68 -11.14 22.28 -5.19
N GLN A 69 -12.23 21.75 -4.65
CA GLN A 69 -12.44 21.70 -3.20
C GLN A 69 -11.40 20.84 -2.51
N HIS A 70 -11.06 19.68 -3.10
CA HIS A 70 -10.01 18.80 -2.58
C HIS A 70 -8.63 19.48 -2.56
N ASP A 71 -8.29 20.30 -3.57
CA ASP A 71 -7.04 21.08 -3.57
C ASP A 71 -7.00 22.14 -2.46
N ILE A 72 -8.14 22.74 -2.13
CA ILE A 72 -8.26 23.72 -1.04
C ILE A 72 -8.16 22.99 0.31
N GLU A 73 -8.89 21.90 0.47
CA GLU A 73 -8.87 21.05 1.66
C GLU A 73 -7.51 20.39 1.91
N GLN A 74 -6.72 20.13 0.87
CA GLN A 74 -5.36 19.60 1.02
C GLN A 74 -4.37 20.63 1.55
N LYS A 75 -4.67 21.92 1.40
CA LYS A 75 -3.79 23.03 1.80
C LYS A 75 -4.21 23.66 3.13
N ASP A 76 -5.41 23.39 3.62
CA ASP A 76 -5.86 23.82 4.94
C ASP A 76 -5.10 23.07 6.04
N GLU A 77 -4.36 23.82 6.86
CA GLU A 77 -3.56 23.31 7.97
C GLU A 77 -4.39 22.45 8.94
N ARG A 78 -5.66 22.84 9.20
CA ARG A 78 -6.53 22.08 10.10
C ARG A 78 -6.83 20.70 9.53
N ASN A 79 -7.13 20.63 8.23
CA ASN A 79 -7.45 19.38 7.58
C ASN A 79 -6.21 18.49 7.40
N VAL A 80 -5.04 19.11 7.18
CA VAL A 80 -3.75 18.41 7.20
C VAL A 80 -3.49 17.78 8.57
N ALA A 81 -3.71 18.51 9.66
CA ALA A 81 -3.54 17.99 11.01
C ALA A 81 -4.49 16.82 11.32
N ILE A 82 -5.78 16.94 10.96
CA ILE A 82 -6.76 15.85 11.11
C ILE A 82 -6.33 14.61 10.33
N ARG A 83 -5.92 14.78 9.06
CA ARG A 83 -5.48 13.67 8.21
C ARG A 83 -4.21 13.01 8.75
N ASN A 84 -3.25 13.78 9.22
CA ASN A 84 -2.02 13.24 9.81
C ASN A 84 -2.33 12.46 11.09
N ARG A 85 -3.23 12.96 11.94
CA ARG A 85 -3.69 12.22 13.12
C ARG A 85 -4.43 10.94 12.75
N ALA A 86 -5.32 10.99 11.76
CA ALA A 86 -6.02 9.80 11.27
C ALA A 86 -5.03 8.75 10.72
N LYS A 87 -4.01 9.19 9.96
CA LYS A 87 -2.94 8.31 9.47
C LYS A 87 -2.16 7.66 10.62
N ALA A 88 -1.78 8.43 11.64
CA ALA A 88 -1.07 7.90 12.81
C ALA A 88 -1.89 6.82 13.53
N VAL A 89 -3.15 7.13 13.87
CA VAL A 89 -4.05 6.16 14.54
C VAL A 89 -4.30 4.94 13.67
N SER A 90 -4.56 5.12 12.38
CA SER A 90 -4.76 3.98 11.46
C SER A 90 -3.50 3.11 11.32
N GLY A 91 -2.32 3.73 11.38
CA GLY A 91 -1.04 3.06 11.34
C GLY A 91 -0.79 2.20 12.59
N GLU A 92 -1.11 2.72 13.77
CA GLU A 92 -1.05 1.96 15.03
C GLU A 92 -2.01 0.78 15.04
N VAL A 93 -3.26 0.99 14.61
CA VAL A 93 -4.26 -0.09 14.51
C VAL A 93 -3.79 -1.17 13.53
N LEU A 94 -3.26 -0.78 12.37
CA LEU A 94 -2.70 -1.72 11.40
C LEU A 94 -1.53 -2.52 12.00
N GLN A 95 -0.66 -1.85 12.75
CA GLN A 95 0.50 -2.48 13.41
C GLN A 95 0.08 -3.55 14.42
N TRP A 96 -0.94 -3.28 15.23
CA TRP A 96 -1.52 -4.27 16.14
C TRP A 96 -2.18 -5.44 15.39
N ASN A 97 -2.89 -5.17 14.28
CA ASN A 97 -3.46 -6.23 13.45
C ASN A 97 -2.38 -7.14 12.83
N VAL A 98 -1.25 -6.56 12.38
CA VAL A 98 -0.11 -7.34 11.87
C VAL A 98 0.48 -8.24 12.95
N LEU A 99 0.62 -7.75 14.19
CA LEU A 99 1.07 -8.57 15.31
C LEU A 99 0.07 -9.67 15.67
N ALA A 100 -1.24 -9.37 15.67
CA ALA A 100 -2.28 -10.36 15.91
C ALA A 100 -2.26 -11.46 14.84
N ALA A 101 -2.09 -11.09 13.56
CA ALA A 101 -1.93 -12.04 12.47
C ALA A 101 -0.65 -12.89 12.61
N ALA A 102 0.46 -12.30 13.07
CA ALA A 102 1.68 -13.04 13.37
C ALA A 102 1.47 -14.08 14.48
N TRP A 103 0.75 -13.73 15.55
CA TRP A 103 0.41 -14.66 16.62
C TRP A 103 -0.52 -15.78 16.14
N LEU A 104 -1.54 -15.45 15.35
CA LEU A 104 -2.42 -16.45 14.74
C LEU A 104 -1.65 -17.39 13.82
N SER A 105 -0.64 -16.90 13.10
CA SER A 105 0.19 -17.73 12.22
C SER A 105 0.92 -18.83 12.99
N ILE A 106 1.39 -18.55 14.21
CA ILE A 106 2.03 -19.55 15.08
C ILE A 106 1.02 -20.63 15.49
N GLY A 107 -0.22 -20.26 15.82
CA GLY A 107 -1.27 -21.21 16.17
C GLY A 107 -1.79 -22.06 15.01
N LEU A 108 -1.52 -21.66 13.77
CA LEU A 108 -1.86 -22.40 12.54
C LEU A 108 -0.68 -23.22 12.00
N ASP A 109 0.37 -23.44 12.80
CA ASP A 109 1.61 -24.12 12.41
C ASP A 109 2.27 -23.52 11.15
N ALA A 110 2.15 -22.19 10.97
CA ALA A 110 2.82 -21.51 9.88
C ALA A 110 4.35 -21.53 10.08
N PRO A 111 5.14 -21.50 8.99
CA PRO A 111 6.59 -21.45 9.08
C PRO A 111 7.10 -20.28 9.92
N LEU A 112 8.12 -20.51 10.74
CA LEU A 112 8.67 -19.52 11.69
C LEU A 112 9.12 -18.21 11.04
N TRP A 113 9.44 -18.22 9.74
CA TRP A 113 9.80 -16.99 9.01
C TRP A 113 8.63 -16.01 8.89
N VAL A 114 7.38 -16.46 8.94
CA VAL A 114 6.17 -15.61 8.82
C VAL A 114 6.03 -14.64 10.00
N PRO A 115 5.96 -15.11 11.27
CA PRO A 115 5.92 -14.19 12.42
C PRO A 115 7.23 -13.40 12.57
N LEU A 116 8.37 -13.97 12.17
CA LEU A 116 9.65 -13.26 12.19
C LEU A 116 9.66 -12.08 11.21
N ALA A 117 9.15 -12.27 9.99
CA ALA A 117 9.02 -11.21 8.99
C ALA A 117 8.05 -10.13 9.46
N ALA A 118 6.90 -10.50 10.02
CA ALA A 118 5.93 -9.56 10.58
C ALA A 118 6.55 -8.71 11.71
N THR A 119 7.31 -9.35 12.60
CA THR A 119 8.05 -8.66 13.68
C THR A 119 9.14 -7.74 13.12
N GLY A 120 9.85 -8.18 12.07
CA GLY A 120 10.84 -7.36 11.38
C GLY A 120 10.23 -6.08 10.78
N VAL A 121 9.06 -6.18 10.13
CA VAL A 121 8.31 -5.02 9.62
C VAL A 121 7.88 -4.09 10.75
N PHE A 122 7.42 -4.63 11.88
CA PHE A 122 7.08 -3.85 13.07
C PHE A 122 8.29 -3.04 13.56
N VAL A 123 9.44 -3.69 13.76
CA VAL A 123 10.66 -3.03 14.25
C VAL A 123 11.13 -1.99 13.25
N ALA A 124 11.14 -2.30 11.95
CA ALA A 124 11.52 -1.35 10.91
C ALA A 124 10.63 -0.09 10.91
N LYS A 125 9.30 -0.26 11.07
CA LYS A 125 8.36 0.86 11.21
C LYS A 125 8.69 1.70 12.45
N SER A 126 8.91 1.07 13.60
CA SER A 126 9.24 1.76 14.85
C SER A 126 10.56 2.54 14.76
N VAL A 127 11.59 1.97 14.13
CA VAL A 127 12.87 2.67 13.90
C VAL A 127 12.68 3.86 12.96
N LEU A 128 11.91 3.70 11.89
CA LEU A 128 11.62 4.79 10.96
C LEU A 128 10.85 5.92 11.63
N GLU A 129 9.86 5.59 12.48
CA GLU A 129 9.08 6.55 13.25
C GLU A 129 9.95 7.34 14.23
N LEU A 130 10.84 6.65 14.97
CA LEU A 130 11.82 7.30 15.85
C LEU A 130 12.76 8.22 15.07
N TYR A 131 13.28 7.75 13.94
CA TYR A 131 14.15 8.57 13.09
C TYR A 131 13.44 9.82 12.57
N LEU A 132 12.22 9.68 12.07
CA LEU A 132 11.43 10.81 11.56
C LEU A 132 11.05 11.78 12.67
N MET A 133 10.71 11.30 13.87
CA MET A 133 10.45 12.14 15.02
C MET A 133 11.66 12.98 15.40
N ILE A 134 12.84 12.36 15.58
CA ILE A 134 14.09 13.08 15.87
C ILE A 134 14.43 14.09 14.77
N ARG A 135 14.22 13.72 13.51
CA ARG A 135 14.47 14.60 12.37
C ARG A 135 13.54 15.81 12.40
N TYR A 136 12.24 15.62 12.60
CA TYR A 136 11.27 16.71 12.62
C TYR A 136 11.40 17.60 13.86
N GLU A 137 11.78 17.04 15.01
CA GLU A 137 12.13 17.83 16.21
C GLU A 137 13.34 18.75 15.99
N ARG A 138 14.25 18.41 15.06
CA ARG A 138 15.39 19.27 14.73
C ARG A 138 15.10 20.30 13.64
N GLU A 139 14.10 20.04 12.81
CA GLU A 139 13.70 20.91 11.69
C GLU A 139 12.67 21.98 12.11
N MET A 140 11.92 21.75 13.19
CA MET A 140 10.97 22.71 13.80
C MET A 140 11.57 23.43 15.01
#